data_AF-A0A6B3HPL1-F1
#
_entry.id   AF-A0A6B3HPL1-F1
#
_cell.length_a   1.000
_cell.length_b   1.000
_cell.length_c   1.000
_cell.angle_alpha   90.00
_cell.angle_beta   90.00
_cell.angle_gamma   90.00
#
_symmetry.space_group_name_H-M   'P 1'
#
loop_
_entity.id
_entity.type
_entity.pdbx_description
1 polymer ?
#
loop_
_entity_poly.entity_id
_entity_poly.type
_entity_poly.pdbx_seq_one_letter_code
_entity_poly.pdbx_strand_id
1 'polypeptide(L)'
;IKWFPDRPGMATGIAIMGFGGGALIASPWSAQMLESFGSDTSGIALAFLVHGLSYAVFMLLGVLLVRVPRPRAEEPADGRATAPAGPRVSARQALRTPQFWLLWVVLCTNVTAGIGILEKA
;
A
#
# COMPACT_ATOMS: atom_id res chain seq x y z
N ILE A 1 -7.49 -5.57 -10.66
CA ILE A 1 -7.89 -5.22 -12.06
C ILE A 1 -9.39 -5.42 -12.30
N LYS A 2 -10.07 -6.40 -11.67
CA LYS A 2 -11.52 -6.64 -11.87
C LYS A 2 -12.45 -5.45 -11.56
N TRP A 3 -12.08 -4.58 -10.62
CA TRP A 3 -12.90 -3.41 -10.22
C TRP A 3 -12.74 -2.18 -11.11
N PHE A 4 -11.56 -1.99 -11.71
CA PHE A 4 -11.21 -0.79 -12.49
C PHE A 4 -10.36 -1.21 -13.71
N PRO A 5 -10.98 -1.81 -14.74
CA PRO A 5 -10.26 -2.29 -15.93
C PRO A 5 -9.67 -1.14 -16.76
N ASP A 6 -10.29 0.04 -16.74
CA ASP A 6 -9.90 1.17 -17.60
C ASP A 6 -8.64 1.90 -17.10
N ARG A 7 -8.35 1.84 -15.79
CA ARG A 7 -7.23 2.57 -15.15
C ARG A 7 -6.58 1.80 -13.99
N PRO A 8 -6.00 0.61 -14.25
CA PRO A 8 -5.46 -0.24 -13.18
C PRO A 8 -4.29 0.41 -12.43
N GLY A 9 -3.47 1.22 -13.12
CA GLY A 9 -2.34 1.95 -12.53
C GLY A 9 -2.76 3.02 -11.53
N MET A 10 -3.76 3.85 -11.85
CA MET A 10 -4.26 4.88 -10.93
C MET A 10 -4.94 4.26 -9.71
N ALA A 11 -5.74 3.19 -9.89
CA ALA A 11 -6.37 2.49 -8.79
C ALA A 11 -5.34 1.92 -7.80
N THR A 12 -4.26 1.34 -8.33
CA THR A 12 -3.16 0.83 -7.51
C THR A 12 -2.39 1.96 -6.83
N GLY A 13 -2.15 3.08 -7.55
CA GLY A 13 -1.51 4.27 -7.00
C GLY A 13 -2.27 4.87 -5.82
N ILE A 14 -3.58 5.07 -5.95
CA ILE A 14 -4.43 5.61 -4.87
C ILE A 14 -4.45 4.64 -3.67
N ALA A 15 -4.50 3.33 -3.91
CA ALA A 15 -4.44 2.34 -2.83
C ALA A 15 -3.11 2.40 -2.07
N ILE A 16 -1.98 2.54 -2.78
CA ILE A 16 -0.65 2.64 -2.16
C ILE A 16 -0.43 4.00 -1.50
N MET A 17 -1.02 5.08 -2.00
CA MET A 17 -0.97 6.39 -1.35
C MET A 17 -1.54 6.36 0.07
N GLY A 18 -2.50 5.48 0.35
CA GLY A 18 -3.01 5.26 1.72
C GLY A 18 -1.94 4.76 2.70
N PHE A 19 -0.94 4.01 2.22
CA PHE A 19 0.19 3.58 3.06
C PHE A 19 1.08 4.77 3.45
N GLY A 20 1.45 5.62 2.48
CA GLY A 20 2.28 6.81 2.74
C GLY A 20 1.54 7.89 3.53
N GLY A 21 0.29 8.18 3.17
CA GLY A 21 -0.55 9.15 3.88
C GLY A 21 -0.97 8.69 5.28
N GLY A 22 -1.14 7.37 5.48
CA GLY A 22 -1.45 6.79 6.78
C GLY A 22 -0.35 7.03 7.81
N ALA A 23 0.92 6.96 7.40
CA ALA A 23 2.06 7.23 8.29
C ALA A 23 2.07 8.67 8.83
N LEU A 24 1.65 9.65 8.03
CA LEU A 24 1.54 11.06 8.44
C LEU A 24 0.49 11.28 9.53
N ILE A 25 -0.56 10.46 9.57
CA ILE A 25 -1.60 10.49 10.61
C ILE A 25 -1.17 9.65 11.81
N ALA A 26 -0.56 8.49 11.57
CA ALA A 26 -0.14 7.56 12.61
C ALA A 26 0.95 8.16 13.51
N SER A 27 1.85 8.99 12.97
CA SER A 27 2.92 9.64 13.74
C SER A 27 2.41 10.54 14.87
N PRO A 28 1.61 11.61 14.60
CA PRO A 28 1.08 12.46 15.68
C PRO A 28 0.11 11.72 16.59
N TRP A 29 -0.62 10.72 16.06
CA TRP A 29 -1.53 9.91 16.86
C TRP A 29 -0.79 9.04 17.88
N SER A 30 0.32 8.41 17.46
CA SER A 30 1.19 7.64 18.35
C SER A 30 1.82 8.53 19.43
N ALA A 31 2.25 9.73 19.07
CA ALA A 31 2.82 10.70 20.01
C ALA A 31 1.81 11.11 21.09
N GLN A 32 0.57 11.45 20.71
CA GLN A 32 -0.50 11.80 21.66
C GLN A 32 -0.85 10.64 22.59
N MET A 33 -0.89 9.41 22.08
CA MET A 33 -1.17 8.24 22.91
C MET A 33 -0.08 8.03 23.96
N LEU A 34 1.19 8.20 23.58
CA LEU A 34 2.30 8.04 24.53
C LEU A 34 2.35 9.18 25.56
N GLU A 35 1.95 10.40 25.19
CA GLU A 35 1.77 11.51 26.13
C GLU A 35 0.62 11.24 27.12
N SER A 36 -0.47 10.62 26.66
CA SER A 36 -1.65 10.33 27.50
C SER A 36 -1.51 9.11 28.41
N PHE A 37 -0.85 8.04 27.94
CA PHE A 37 -0.71 6.78 28.67
C PHE A 37 0.61 6.66 29.44
N GLY A 38 1.56 7.56 29.17
CA GLY A 38 2.90 7.53 29.73
C GLY A 38 3.85 6.61 28.97
N SER A 39 5.14 6.91 29.06
CA SER A 39 6.23 6.15 28.42
C SER A 39 6.69 4.93 29.22
N ASP A 40 5.94 4.54 30.26
CA ASP A 40 6.21 3.34 31.05
C ASP A 40 5.78 2.09 30.29
N THR A 41 6.29 0.92 30.69
CA THR A 41 5.97 -0.38 30.05
C THR A 41 4.46 -0.63 29.94
N SER A 42 3.68 -0.21 30.93
CA SER A 42 2.21 -0.32 30.93
C SER A 42 1.55 0.64 29.93
N GLY A 43 2.02 1.87 29.84
CA GLY A 43 1.50 2.88 28.92
C GLY A 43 1.78 2.53 27.46
N ILE A 44 2.99 2.03 27.17
CA ILE A 44 3.34 1.49 25.85
C ILE A 44 2.46 0.28 25.51
N ALA A 45 2.28 -0.66 26.44
CA ALA A 45 1.42 -1.83 26.20
C ALA A 45 -0.03 -1.43 25.86
N LEU A 46 -0.57 -0.42 26.55
CA LEU A 46 -1.91 0.12 26.29
C LEU A 46 -1.97 0.83 24.93
N ALA A 47 -0.94 1.59 24.57
CA ALA A 47 -0.84 2.23 23.26
C ALA A 47 -0.82 1.20 22.10
N PHE A 48 -0.07 0.11 22.26
CA PHE A 48 -0.05 -1.01 21.31
C PHE A 48 -1.40 -1.73 21.24
N LEU A 49 -2.06 -1.93 22.38
CA LEU A 49 -3.38 -2.56 22.43
C LEU A 49 -4.41 -1.75 21.65
N VAL A 50 -4.45 -0.43 21.84
CA VAL A 50 -5.38 0.47 21.13
C VAL A 50 -5.10 0.49 19.63
N HIS A 51 -3.84 0.56 19.20
CA HIS A 51 -3.47 0.43 17.79
C HIS A 51 -3.91 -0.92 17.23
N GLY A 52 -3.60 -2.02 17.91
CA GLY A 52 -3.99 -3.36 17.49
C GLY A 52 -5.50 -3.51 17.30
N LEU A 53 -6.30 -3.00 18.26
CA LEU A 53 -7.75 -3.03 18.19
C LEU A 53 -8.29 -2.16 17.04
N SER A 54 -7.75 -0.96 16.85
CA SER A 54 -8.14 -0.11 15.74
C SER A 54 -7.87 -0.77 14.38
N TYR A 55 -6.69 -1.37 14.20
CA TYR A 55 -6.34 -2.06 12.96
C TYR A 55 -7.23 -3.28 12.74
N ALA A 56 -7.54 -4.03 13.80
CA ALA A 56 -8.49 -5.14 13.74
C ALA A 56 -9.88 -4.68 13.28
N VAL A 57 -10.40 -3.57 13.82
CA VAL A 57 -11.69 -3.00 13.41
C VAL A 57 -11.65 -2.57 11.94
N PHE A 58 -10.61 -1.85 11.49
CA PHE A 58 -10.48 -1.45 10.10
C PHE A 58 -10.34 -2.63 9.13
N MET A 59 -9.59 -3.66 9.52
CA MET A 59 -9.48 -4.90 8.72
C MET A 59 -10.81 -5.63 8.65
N LEU A 60 -11.55 -5.74 9.75
CA LEU A 60 -12.88 -6.35 9.78
C LEU A 60 -13.87 -5.59 8.91
N LEU A 61 -13.89 -4.26 8.97
CA LEU A 61 -14.65 -3.43 8.05
C LEU A 61 -14.22 -3.68 6.60
N GLY A 62 -12.91 -3.75 6.34
CA GLY A 62 -12.38 -4.12 5.03
C GLY A 62 -12.92 -5.45 4.51
N VAL A 63 -12.97 -6.47 5.35
CA VAL A 63 -13.56 -7.79 4.99
C VAL A 63 -15.05 -7.70 4.69
N LEU A 64 -15.80 -6.89 5.45
CA LEU A 64 -17.25 -6.73 5.27
C LEU A 64 -17.59 -5.88 4.04
N LEU A 65 -16.82 -4.85 3.74
CA LEU A 65 -17.05 -3.93 2.63
C LEU A 65 -16.44 -4.41 1.30
N VAL A 66 -15.25 -5.02 1.33
CA VAL A 66 -14.52 -5.41 0.11
C VAL A 66 -15.00 -6.78 -0.36
N ARG A 67 -16.13 -6.78 -1.07
CA ARG A 67 -16.67 -8.00 -1.70
C ARG A 67 -16.26 -8.09 -3.16
N VAL A 68 -15.49 -9.12 -3.53
CA VAL A 68 -15.04 -9.31 -4.91
C VAL A 68 -16.27 -9.38 -5.86
N PRO A 69 -16.39 -8.47 -6.84
CA PRO A 69 -17.47 -8.50 -7.81
C PRO A 69 -17.40 -9.81 -8.58
N ARG A 70 -18.57 -10.40 -8.83
CA ARG A 70 -18.68 -11.57 -9.71
C ARG A 70 -18.01 -11.24 -11.04
N PRO A 71 -17.30 -12.19 -11.67
CA PRO A 71 -16.67 -11.93 -12.96
C PRO A 71 -17.74 -11.42 -13.93
N ARG A 72 -17.62 -10.16 -14.34
CA ARG A 72 -18.46 -9.58 -15.39
C ARG A 72 -18.22 -10.44 -16.62
N ALA A 73 -19.29 -11.03 -17.16
CA ALA A 73 -19.23 -11.63 -18.49
C ALA A 73 -18.62 -10.59 -19.42
N GLU A 74 -17.61 -10.98 -20.21
CA GLU A 74 -16.88 -10.09 -21.10
C GLU A 74 -17.85 -9.32 -21.99
N GLU A 75 -18.12 -8.06 -21.63
CA GLU A 75 -18.61 -7.11 -22.61
C GLU A 75 -17.41 -6.74 -23.49
N PRO A 76 -17.55 -6.78 -24.82
CA PRO A 76 -16.47 -6.41 -25.72
C PRO A 76 -16.10 -4.97 -25.41
N ALA A 77 -14.88 -4.76 -24.90
CA ALA A 77 -14.39 -3.43 -24.59
C ALA A 77 -14.41 -2.61 -25.88
N ASP A 78 -15.28 -1.61 -25.90
CA ASP A 78 -15.44 -0.67 -27.00
C ASP A 78 -14.14 0.15 -27.14
N GLY A 79 -13.24 -0.35 -27.98
CA GLY A 79 -12.33 0.41 -28.85
C GLY A 79 -11.42 1.50 -28.29
N ARG A 80 -11.23 1.72 -26.98
CA ARG A 80 -10.36 2.81 -26.49
C ARG A 80 -9.35 2.40 -25.40
N ALA A 81 -8.10 2.35 -25.88
CA ALA A 81 -6.82 2.36 -25.17
C ALA A 81 -6.55 1.16 -24.23
N THR A 82 -6.30 0.01 -24.84
CA THR A 82 -5.40 -1.00 -24.27
C THR A 82 -4.10 -0.33 -23.82
N ALA A 83 -3.68 -0.56 -22.57
CA ALA A 83 -2.28 -0.45 -22.15
C ALA A 83 -1.38 -0.98 -23.27
N PRO A 84 -0.18 -0.40 -23.51
CA PRO A 84 0.65 -0.82 -24.63
C PRO A 84 0.76 -2.34 -24.57
N ALA A 85 0.37 -2.99 -25.67
CA ALA A 85 0.46 -4.43 -25.86
C ALA A 85 1.93 -4.83 -25.98
N GLY A 86 2.73 -4.46 -24.97
CA GLY A 86 4.09 -4.93 -24.79
C GLY A 86 4.06 -6.40 -24.42
N PRO A 87 5.16 -7.13 -24.67
CA PRO A 87 5.28 -8.53 -24.28
C PRO A 87 4.88 -8.68 -22.81
N ARG A 88 3.88 -9.54 -22.54
CA ARG A 88 3.51 -9.89 -21.16
C ARG A 88 4.63 -10.75 -20.58
N VAL A 89 5.66 -10.09 -20.06
CA VAL A 89 6.79 -10.78 -19.44
C VAL A 89 6.29 -11.41 -18.15
N SER A 90 6.34 -12.74 -18.09
CA SER A 90 5.99 -13.45 -16.86
C SER A 90 6.91 -12.99 -15.72
N ALA A 91 6.44 -12.98 -14.47
CA ALA A 91 7.27 -12.59 -13.32
C ALA A 91 8.61 -13.38 -13.28
N ARG A 92 8.57 -14.65 -13.70
CA ARG A 92 9.75 -15.52 -13.81
C ARG A 92 10.74 -15.06 -14.89
N GLN A 93 10.25 -14.51 -16.01
CA GLN A 93 11.11 -13.91 -17.03
C GLN A 93 11.60 -12.53 -16.61
N ALA A 94 10.78 -11.73 -15.94
CA ALA A 94 11.14 -10.39 -15.48
C ALA A 94 12.34 -10.44 -14.52
N LEU A 95 12.36 -11.39 -13.57
CA LEU A 95 13.47 -11.60 -12.63
C LEU A 95 14.81 -11.93 -13.30
N ARG A 96 14.78 -12.45 -14.54
CA ARG A 96 15.97 -12.79 -15.32
C ARG A 96 16.48 -11.63 -16.16
N THR A 97 15.74 -10.52 -16.24
CA THR A 97 16.14 -9.35 -17.03
C THR A 97 16.99 -8.38 -16.21
N PRO A 98 18.04 -7.78 -16.81
CA PRO A 98 18.85 -6.77 -16.12
C PRO A 98 18.06 -5.48 -15.84
N GLN A 99 17.05 -5.15 -16.67
CA GLN A 99 16.20 -3.98 -16.45
C GLN A 99 15.44 -4.05 -15.12
N PHE A 100 14.99 -5.24 -14.71
CA PHE A 100 14.34 -5.44 -13.42
C PHE A 100 15.27 -5.07 -12.27
N TRP A 101 16.52 -5.55 -12.29
CA TRP A 101 17.49 -5.28 -11.24
C TRP A 101 17.91 -3.82 -11.17
N LEU A 102 18.05 -3.13 -12.31
CA LEU A 102 18.32 -1.69 -12.33
C LEU A 102 17.18 -0.90 -11.70
N LEU A 103 15.93 -1.18 -12.07
CA LEU A 103 14.76 -0.54 -11.46
C LEU A 103 14.63 -0.89 -9.97
N TRP A 104 14.94 -2.13 -9.60
CA TRP A 104 14.94 -2.57 -8.21
C TRP A 104 15.97 -1.81 -7.38
N VAL A 105 17.21 -1.67 -7.86
CA VAL A 105 18.27 -0.93 -7.16
C VAL A 105 17.87 0.53 -7.00
N VAL A 106 17.40 1.18 -8.07
CA VAL A 106 16.95 2.57 -8.01
C VAL A 106 15.83 2.75 -6.98
N LEU A 107 14.82 1.88 -6.99
CA LEU A 107 13.72 1.92 -6.03
C LEU A 107 14.21 1.66 -4.60
N CYS A 108 15.09 0.66 -4.41
CA CYS A 108 15.66 0.30 -3.12
C CYS A 108 16.47 1.45 -2.53
N THR A 109 17.35 2.07 -3.32
CA THR A 109 18.13 3.25 -2.91
C THR A 109 17.22 4.44 -2.64
N ASN A 110 16.18 4.67 -3.45
CA ASN A 110 15.22 5.75 -3.24
C ASN A 110 14.47 5.62 -1.91
N VAL A 111 13.94 4.43 -1.60
CA VAL A 111 13.23 4.16 -0.34
C VAL A 111 14.18 4.23 0.86
N THR A 112 15.37 3.62 0.76
CA THR A 112 16.36 3.63 1.84
C THR A 112 16.84 5.04 2.16
N ALA A 113 17.16 5.84 1.14
CA ALA A 113 17.51 7.25 1.30
C ALA A 113 16.34 8.06 1.88
N GLY A 114 15.10 7.80 1.43
CA GLY A 114 13.90 8.46 1.93
C GLY A 114 13.68 8.21 3.43
N ILE A 115 13.79 6.97 3.90
CA ILE A 115 13.66 6.63 5.33
C ILE A 115 14.85 7.20 6.13
N GLY A 116 16.08 7.10 5.62
CA GLY A 116 17.27 7.61 6.31
C GLY A 116 17.31 9.14 6.47
N ILE A 117 16.61 9.88 5.61
CA ILE A 117 16.43 11.34 5.79
C ILE A 117 15.42 11.63 6.90
N LEU A 118 14.33 10.85 6.98
CA LEU A 118 13.30 11.01 8.02
C LEU A 118 13.80 10.67 9.42
N GLU A 119 14.78 9.77 9.55
CA GLU A 119 15.41 9.43 10.84
C GLU A 119 16.26 10.59 11.40
N LYS A 120 16.78 11.48 10.54
CA LYS A 120 17.60 12.63 10.94
C LYS A 120 16.82 13.92 11.17
N ALA A 121 15.52 13.93 10.87
CA ALA A 121 14.62 15.08 11.04
C ALA A 121 13.79 14.92 12.31
#